data_AF-A0A3N9UC87-F1
#
_entry.id   AF-A0A3N9UC87-F1
#
_cell.length_a   1.000
_cell.length_b   1.000
_cell.length_c   1.000
_cell.angle_alpha   90.00
_cell.angle_beta   90.00
_cell.angle_gamma   90.00
#
_symmetry.space_group_name_H-M   'P 1'
#
loop_
_entity.id
_entity.type
_entity.pdbx_description
1 polymer ?
#
loop_
_entity_poly.entity_id
_entity_poly.type
_entity_poly.pdbx_seq_one_letter_code
_entity_poly.pdbx_strand_id
1 'polypeptide(L)'
;MLRKGAYEVGASHYPVMILLHVSFFISLIVEVLLVDRPLSPIFLLLFIIFICTQALRIWCLSTLGEYWNTKIIILPGANVVKKGPYMFIRHPNYLVVCVEILLLPTMFQAYFTAIMFTLLNFIMLSVRIPLEEKALMEATNYTSEFKKKITAN
;
A
#
# COMPACT_ATOMS: atom_id res chain seq x y z
N MET A 1 -13.14 3.94 15.03
CA MET A 1 -13.67 4.97 14.10
C MET A 1 -15.17 4.85 13.81
N LEU A 2 -15.74 3.67 13.56
CA LEU A 2 -17.18 3.54 13.24
C LEU A 2 -18.12 4.12 14.30
N ARG A 3 -17.82 3.94 15.60
CA ARG A 3 -18.59 4.56 16.71
C ARG A 3 -18.55 6.10 16.73
N LYS A 4 -17.58 6.70 16.02
CA LYS A 4 -17.43 8.16 15.86
C LYS A 4 -18.13 8.69 14.60
N GLY A 5 -18.92 7.87 13.90
CA GLY A 5 -19.64 8.26 12.67
C GLY A 5 -18.87 8.03 11.36
N ALA A 6 -17.79 7.24 11.38
CA ALA A 6 -17.06 6.89 10.16
C ALA A 6 -17.85 5.91 9.29
N TYR A 7 -17.68 6.01 7.97
CA TYR A 7 -18.32 5.13 6.99
C TYR A 7 -17.28 4.45 6.08
N GLU A 8 -17.64 3.28 5.53
CA GLU A 8 -16.79 2.51 4.63
C GLU A 8 -17.08 2.88 3.17
N VAL A 9 -16.02 3.05 2.37
CA VAL A 9 -16.09 3.31 0.92
C VAL A 9 -15.43 2.15 0.17
N GLY A 10 -16.03 1.72 -0.94
CA GLY A 10 -15.42 0.72 -1.82
C GLY A 10 -15.37 -0.70 -1.25
N ALA A 11 -16.30 -1.06 -0.37
CA ALA A 11 -16.37 -2.39 0.27
C ALA A 11 -16.33 -3.56 -0.72
N SER A 12 -16.85 -3.39 -1.94
CA SER A 12 -16.86 -4.43 -3.00
C SER A 12 -15.48 -4.86 -3.48
N HIS A 13 -14.46 -4.00 -3.39
CA HIS A 13 -13.12 -4.28 -3.91
C HIS A 13 -12.21 -4.89 -2.82
N TYR A 14 -12.62 -4.86 -1.56
CA TYR A 14 -11.84 -5.35 -0.43
C TYR A 14 -11.61 -6.88 -0.45
N PRO A 15 -12.62 -7.73 -0.76
CA PRO A 15 -12.38 -9.16 -0.90
C PRO A 15 -11.39 -9.51 -2.03
N VAL A 16 -11.43 -8.75 -3.14
CA VAL A 16 -10.49 -8.92 -4.26
C VAL A 16 -9.06 -8.61 -3.81
N MET A 17 -8.87 -7.57 -3.01
CA MET A 17 -7.55 -7.23 -2.45
C MET A 17 -7.02 -8.33 -1.53
N ILE A 18 -7.87 -8.89 -0.65
CA ILE A 18 -7.48 -10.02 0.21
C ILE A 18 -7.07 -11.21 -0.66
N LEU A 19 -7.91 -11.57 -1.64
CA LEU A 19 -7.64 -12.70 -2.53
C LEU A 19 -6.31 -12.51 -3.29
N LEU A 20 -6.03 -11.29 -3.77
CA LEU A 20 -4.77 -10.95 -4.43
C LEU A 20 -3.58 -11.18 -3.49
N HIS A 21 -3.63 -10.71 -2.24
CA HIS A 21 -2.49 -10.87 -1.32
C HIS A 21 -2.33 -12.30 -0.81
N VAL A 22 -3.43 -13.03 -0.61
CA VAL A 22 -3.37 -14.45 -0.23
C VAL A 22 -2.81 -15.29 -1.39
N SER A 23 -3.31 -15.07 -2.61
CA SER A 23 -2.81 -15.76 -3.80
C SER A 23 -1.36 -15.39 -4.12
N PHE A 24 -0.92 -14.18 -3.78
CA PHE A 24 0.50 -13.78 -3.87
C PHE A 24 1.40 -14.69 -3.04
N PHE A 25 1.10 -14.87 -1.75
CA PHE A 25 1.92 -15.73 -0.88
C PHE A 25 1.89 -17.19 -1.33
N ILE A 26 0.72 -17.70 -1.74
CA ILE A 26 0.60 -19.05 -2.27
C ILE A 26 1.47 -19.21 -3.53
N SER A 27 1.36 -18.28 -4.48
CA SER A 27 2.12 -18.33 -5.75
C SER A 27 3.61 -18.23 -5.51
N LEU A 28 4.04 -17.35 -4.58
CA LEU A 28 5.44 -17.22 -4.19
C LEU A 28 5.99 -18.54 -3.64
N ILE A 29 5.30 -19.14 -2.67
CA ILE A 29 5.72 -20.41 -2.05
C ILE A 29 5.78 -21.51 -3.12
N VAL A 30 4.75 -21.62 -3.95
CA VAL A 30 4.69 -22.63 -5.02
C VAL A 30 5.81 -22.44 -6.03
N GLU A 31 6.06 -21.22 -6.52
CA GLU A 31 7.13 -20.94 -7.49
C GLU A 31 8.51 -21.26 -6.90
N VAL A 32 8.78 -20.87 -5.67
CA VAL A 32 10.06 -21.14 -5.01
C VAL A 32 10.29 -22.64 -4.82
N LEU A 33 9.26 -23.38 -4.39
CA LEU A 33 9.36 -24.82 -4.18
C LEU A 33 9.46 -25.62 -5.48
N LEU A 34 8.80 -25.18 -6.56
CA LEU A 34 8.80 -25.90 -7.85
C LEU A 34 10.03 -25.62 -8.70
N VAL A 35 10.54 -24.39 -8.69
CA VAL A 35 11.62 -23.97 -9.59
C VAL A 35 13.01 -24.20 -8.96
N ASP A 36 13.07 -24.42 -7.63
CA ASP A 36 14.28 -24.77 -6.86
C ASP A 36 15.52 -23.94 -7.25
N ARG A 37 15.33 -22.61 -7.31
CA ARG A 37 16.40 -21.67 -7.66
C ARG A 37 17.24 -21.33 -6.45
N PRO A 38 18.55 -21.13 -6.61
CA PRO A 38 19.36 -20.55 -5.56
C PRO A 38 18.88 -19.13 -5.25
N LEU A 39 19.22 -18.66 -4.04
CA LEU A 39 18.97 -17.27 -3.67
C LEU A 39 19.62 -16.30 -4.67
N SER A 40 19.01 -15.14 -4.85
CA SER A 40 19.54 -14.11 -5.76
C SER A 40 20.99 -13.74 -5.39
N PRO A 41 21.90 -13.56 -6.37
CA PRO A 41 23.27 -13.11 -6.11
C PRO A 41 23.35 -11.75 -5.39
N ILE A 42 22.29 -10.94 -5.53
CA ILE A 42 22.14 -9.64 -4.87
C ILE A 42 21.20 -9.70 -3.66
N PHE A 43 20.97 -10.89 -3.08
CA PHE A 43 20.04 -11.10 -1.97
C PHE A 43 20.29 -10.13 -0.80
N LEU A 44 21.54 -9.96 -0.39
CA LEU A 44 21.88 -9.08 0.74
C LEU A 44 21.44 -7.63 0.49
N LEU A 45 21.65 -7.12 -0.72
CA LEU A 45 21.21 -5.78 -1.12
C LEU A 45 19.68 -5.68 -1.08
N LEU A 46 18.98 -6.64 -1.69
CA LEU A 46 17.52 -6.68 -1.69
C LEU A 46 16.96 -6.78 -0.27
N PHE A 47 17.60 -7.58 0.59
CA PHE A 47 17.24 -7.74 1.99
C PHE A 47 17.40 -6.44 2.78
N ILE A 48 18.50 -5.70 2.58
CA ILE A 48 18.70 -4.39 3.21
C ILE A 48 17.59 -3.42 2.78
N ILE A 49 17.27 -3.36 1.48
CA ILE A 49 16.18 -2.51 0.96
C ILE A 49 14.84 -2.93 1.58
N PHE A 50 14.60 -4.23 1.75
CA PHE A 50 13.40 -4.73 2.39
C PHE A 50 13.31 -4.34 3.86
N ILE A 51 14.41 -4.41 4.62
CA ILE A 51 14.45 -3.92 6.00
C ILE A 51 14.15 -2.42 6.06
N CYS A 52 14.72 -1.61 5.16
CA CYS A 52 14.38 -0.19 5.05
C CYS A 52 12.89 0.01 4.72
N THR A 53 12.33 -0.84 3.86
CA THR A 53 10.90 -0.84 3.51
C THR A 53 10.02 -1.17 4.71
N GLN A 54 10.41 -2.16 5.54
CA GLN A 54 9.71 -2.48 6.78
C GLN A 54 9.80 -1.33 7.81
N ALA A 55 10.95 -0.66 7.91
CA ALA A 55 11.09 0.52 8.76
C ALA A 55 10.16 1.65 8.30
N LEU A 56 10.08 1.89 6.99
CA LEU A 56 9.15 2.86 6.41
C LEU A 56 7.68 2.46 6.67
N ARG A 57 7.33 1.17 6.56
CA ARG A 57 6.01 0.65 6.91
C ARG A 57 5.65 1.00 8.34
N ILE A 58 6.51 0.65 9.30
CA ILE A 58 6.29 0.91 10.72
C ILE A 58 6.13 2.41 10.97
N TRP A 59 6.91 3.25 10.28
CA TRP A 59 6.78 4.70 10.37
C TRP A 59 5.44 5.21 9.82
N CYS A 60 4.97 4.67 8.69
CA CYS A 60 3.67 4.99 8.10
C CYS A 60 2.51 4.61 9.04
N LEU A 61 2.56 3.40 9.61
CA LEU A 61 1.55 2.90 10.54
C LEU A 61 1.53 3.73 11.83
N SER A 62 2.70 3.96 12.42
CA SER A 62 2.83 4.75 13.65
C SER A 62 2.36 6.19 13.46
N THR A 63 2.57 6.77 12.27
CA THR A 63 2.15 8.14 11.98
C THR A 63 0.63 8.27 11.81
N LEU A 64 -0.03 7.28 11.20
CA LEU A 64 -1.50 7.27 11.08
C LEU A 64 -2.19 6.91 12.41
N GLY A 65 -1.59 6.02 13.21
CA GLY A 65 -2.16 5.59 14.48
C GLY A 65 -3.58 5.03 14.32
N GLU A 66 -4.54 5.62 15.05
CA GLU A 66 -5.95 5.18 15.05
C GLU A 66 -6.66 5.32 13.69
N TYR A 67 -6.10 6.10 12.76
CA TYR A 67 -6.64 6.30 11.41
C TYR A 67 -6.25 5.19 10.44
N TRP A 68 -5.26 4.36 10.76
CA TRP A 68 -4.83 3.29 9.87
C TRP A 68 -5.88 2.17 9.79
N ASN A 69 -6.37 1.90 8.58
CA ASN A 69 -7.28 0.80 8.29
C ASN A 69 -6.94 0.13 6.96
N THR A 70 -7.16 -1.17 6.89
CA THR A 70 -7.05 -1.94 5.63
C THR A 70 -8.23 -1.72 4.70
N LYS A 71 -9.37 -1.28 5.25
CA LYS A 71 -10.54 -0.79 4.52
C LYS A 71 -10.47 0.72 4.38
N ILE A 72 -11.06 1.27 3.32
CA ILE A 72 -11.20 2.73 3.18
C ILE A 72 -12.30 3.16 4.14
N ILE A 73 -11.92 3.61 5.34
CA ILE A 73 -12.83 4.10 6.37
C ILE A 73 -12.58 5.59 6.54
N ILE A 74 -13.60 6.39 6.29
CA ILE A 74 -13.50 7.85 6.34
C ILE A 74 -14.29 8.37 7.53
N LEU A 75 -13.64 9.21 8.34
CA LEU A 75 -14.27 9.94 9.43
C LEU A 75 -14.56 11.37 8.97
N PRO A 76 -15.84 11.75 8.77
CA PRO A 76 -16.20 13.11 8.38
C PRO A 76 -15.65 14.17 9.34
N GLY A 77 -15.13 15.27 8.80
CA GLY A 77 -14.58 16.38 9.59
C GLY A 77 -13.22 16.13 10.22
N ALA A 78 -12.62 14.94 10.04
CA ALA A 78 -11.27 14.67 10.51
C ALA A 78 -10.22 15.46 9.71
N ASN A 79 -9.12 15.81 10.37
CA ASN A 79 -7.96 16.41 9.72
C ASN A 79 -7.06 15.33 9.11
N VAL A 80 -6.67 15.50 7.86
CA VAL A 80 -5.73 14.60 7.19
C VAL A 80 -4.36 14.65 7.85
N VAL A 81 -3.74 13.49 7.99
CA VAL A 81 -2.42 13.38 8.62
C VAL A 81 -1.35 13.87 7.64
N LYS A 82 -0.67 14.96 8.00
CA LYS A 82 0.44 15.55 7.22
C LYS A 82 1.69 15.66 8.08
N LYS A 83 2.13 14.53 8.62
CA LYS A 83 3.35 14.40 9.43
C LYS A 83 4.14 13.20 8.94
N GLY A 84 5.42 13.13 9.31
CA GLY A 84 6.29 12.02 8.95
C GLY A 84 6.33 11.76 7.44
N PRO A 85 6.15 10.51 6.98
CA PRO A 85 6.26 10.16 5.55
C PRO A 85 5.15 10.79 4.70
N TYR A 86 4.00 11.12 5.29
CA TYR A 86 2.85 11.74 4.61
C TYR A 86 3.09 13.20 4.21
N MET A 87 4.21 13.81 4.64
CA MET A 87 4.62 15.14 4.15
C MET A 87 5.25 15.09 2.74
N PHE A 88 5.84 13.94 2.38
CA PHE A 88 6.56 13.78 1.11
C PHE A 88 5.69 13.11 0.05
N ILE A 89 4.92 12.09 0.45
CA ILE A 89 4.09 11.27 -0.44
C ILE A 89 2.69 11.21 0.14
N ARG A 90 1.66 11.24 -0.70
CA ARG A 90 0.24 11.17 -0.26
C ARG A 90 -0.09 9.84 0.40
N HIS A 91 0.38 8.75 -0.20
CA HIS A 91 0.08 7.38 0.19
C HIS A 91 1.35 6.53 0.37
N PRO A 92 2.24 6.87 1.32
CA PRO A 92 3.51 6.17 1.51
C PRO A 92 3.32 4.69 1.87
N ASN A 93 2.21 4.32 2.52
CA ASN A 93 1.88 2.92 2.80
C ASN A 93 1.61 2.10 1.51
N TYR A 94 1.01 2.69 0.47
CA TYR A 94 0.83 1.99 -0.81
C TYR A 94 2.16 1.82 -1.55
N LEU A 95 3.06 2.79 -1.43
CA LEU A 95 4.43 2.63 -1.95
C LEU A 95 5.14 1.44 -1.29
N VAL A 96 5.05 1.32 0.03
CA VAL A 96 5.60 0.17 0.78
C VAL A 96 5.06 -1.15 0.23
N VAL A 97 3.74 -1.27 0.04
CA VAL A 97 3.12 -2.49 -0.50
C VAL A 97 3.64 -2.81 -1.91
N CYS A 98 3.72 -1.82 -2.80
CA CYS A 98 4.28 -2.02 -4.14
C CYS A 98 5.73 -2.54 -4.10
N VAL A 99 6.56 -1.93 -3.24
CA VAL A 99 7.96 -2.30 -3.10
C VAL A 99 8.10 -3.72 -2.54
N GLU A 100 7.28 -4.11 -1.56
CA GLU A 100 7.31 -5.47 -1.00
C GLU A 100 6.90 -6.54 -2.00
N ILE A 101 5.83 -6.31 -2.77
CA ILE A 101 5.33 -7.25 -3.79
C ILE A 101 6.39 -7.51 -4.87
N LEU A 102 7.21 -6.50 -5.18
CA LEU A 102 8.32 -6.63 -6.12
C LEU A 102 9.55 -7.27 -5.47
N LEU A 103 9.98 -6.77 -4.31
CA LEU A 103 11.24 -7.19 -3.68
C LEU A 103 11.19 -8.63 -3.18
N LEU A 104 10.11 -9.02 -2.52
CA LEU A 104 10.05 -10.30 -1.82
C LEU A 104 10.22 -11.49 -2.80
N PRO A 105 9.50 -11.59 -3.93
CA PRO A 105 9.73 -12.66 -4.89
C PRO A 105 11.09 -12.55 -5.59
N THR A 106 11.58 -11.33 -5.83
CA THR A 106 12.88 -11.09 -6.48
C THR A 106 14.05 -11.63 -5.66
N MET A 107 13.96 -11.62 -4.32
CA MET A 107 14.98 -12.23 -3.45
C MET A 107 15.17 -13.72 -3.72
N PHE A 108 14.08 -14.42 -4.05
CA PHE A 108 14.06 -15.86 -4.34
C PHE A 108 14.05 -16.17 -5.84
N GLN A 109 14.34 -15.18 -6.69
CA GLN A 109 14.30 -15.30 -8.16
C GLN A 109 12.95 -15.79 -8.73
N ALA A 110 11.86 -15.58 -7.99
CA ALA A 110 10.48 -15.89 -8.38
C ALA A 110 9.92 -14.76 -9.25
N TYR A 111 10.50 -14.60 -10.45
CA TYR A 111 10.22 -13.47 -11.35
C TYR A 111 8.79 -13.50 -11.91
N PHE A 112 8.19 -14.69 -12.07
CA PHE A 112 6.82 -14.77 -12.57
C PHE A 112 5.85 -14.16 -11.55
N THR A 113 5.95 -14.57 -10.29
CA THR A 113 5.20 -13.98 -9.17
C THR A 113 5.50 -12.49 -9.04
N ALA A 114 6.77 -12.07 -9.12
CA ALA A 114 7.16 -10.66 -9.04
C ALA A 114 6.41 -9.79 -10.07
N ILE A 115 6.48 -10.17 -11.34
CA ILE A 115 5.91 -9.38 -12.44
C ILE A 115 4.39 -9.42 -12.40
N MET A 116 3.81 -10.62 -12.28
CA MET A 116 2.35 -10.80 -12.31
C MET A 116 1.68 -10.02 -11.18
N PHE A 117 2.14 -10.18 -9.94
CA PHE A 117 1.51 -9.51 -8.80
C PHE A 117 1.83 -8.02 -8.73
N THR A 118 2.97 -7.57 -9.25
CA THR A 118 3.23 -6.13 -9.38
C THR A 118 2.19 -5.47 -10.31
N LEU A 119 1.89 -6.10 -11.45
CA LEU A 119 0.87 -5.59 -12.39
C LEU A 119 -0.54 -5.64 -11.79
N LEU A 120 -0.92 -6.76 -11.17
CA LEU A 120 -2.22 -6.89 -10.51
C LEU A 120 -2.40 -5.89 -9.37
N ASN A 121 -1.35 -5.71 -8.55
CA ASN A 121 -1.36 -4.72 -7.47
C ASN A 121 -1.47 -3.30 -8.02
N PHE A 122 -0.77 -2.98 -9.11
CA PHE A 122 -0.88 -1.67 -9.77
C PHE A 122 -2.32 -1.39 -10.24
N ILE A 123 -2.98 -2.37 -10.88
CA ILE A 123 -4.39 -2.23 -11.31
C ILE A 123 -5.32 -2.06 -10.09
N MET A 124 -5.09 -2.83 -9.03
CA MET A 124 -5.91 -2.74 -7.81
C MET A 124 -5.75 -1.37 -7.12
N LEU A 125 -4.52 -0.84 -7.05
CA LEU A 125 -4.25 0.49 -6.50
C LEU A 125 -4.76 1.63 -7.40
N SER A 126 -4.76 1.46 -8.73
CA SER A 126 -5.27 2.48 -9.64
C SER A 126 -6.78 2.72 -9.50
N VAL A 127 -7.53 1.72 -9.04
CA VAL A 127 -8.94 1.86 -8.66
C VAL A 127 -9.08 2.39 -7.23
N ARG A 128 -8.26 1.87 -6.31
CA ARG A 128 -8.39 2.18 -4.88
C ARG A 128 -8.00 3.61 -4.51
N ILE A 129 -6.88 4.11 -5.05
CA ILE A 129 -6.34 5.44 -4.71
C ILE A 129 -7.33 6.55 -5.10
N PRO A 130 -7.90 6.60 -6.32
CA PRO A 130 -8.87 7.65 -6.66
C PRO A 130 -10.16 7.59 -5.83
N LEU A 131 -10.63 6.39 -5.46
CA LEU A 131 -11.80 6.24 -4.59
C LEU A 131 -11.54 6.80 -3.19
N GLU A 132 -10.37 6.51 -2.63
CA GLU A 132 -9.96 7.05 -1.33
C GLU A 132 -9.75 8.56 -1.39
N GLU A 133 -9.05 9.07 -2.40
CA GLU A 133 -8.81 10.51 -2.55
C GLU A 133 -10.13 11.28 -2.74
N LYS A 134 -11.07 10.74 -3.52
CA LYS A 134 -12.40 11.35 -3.68
C LYS A 134 -13.15 11.41 -2.35
N ALA A 135 -13.17 10.31 -1.59
CA ALA A 135 -13.85 10.28 -0.31
C ALA A 135 -13.19 11.21 0.73
N LEU A 136 -11.86 11.29 0.74
CA LEU A 136 -11.13 12.24 1.57
C LEU A 136 -11.43 13.69 1.16
N MET A 137 -11.49 13.99 -0.13
CA MET A 137 -11.84 15.34 -0.62
C MET A 137 -13.24 15.80 -0.23
N GLU A 138 -14.21 14.88 -0.19
CA GLU A 138 -15.61 15.18 0.13
C GLU A 138 -15.84 15.33 1.65
N ALA A 139 -15.13 14.55 2.46
CA ALA A 139 -15.43 14.43 3.89
C ALA A 139 -14.39 15.05 4.84
N THR A 140 -13.23 15.51 4.35
CA THR A 140 -12.12 16.00 5.20
C THR A 140 -11.49 17.28 4.64
N ASN A 141 -10.51 17.84 5.36
CA ASN A 141 -9.72 19.00 4.92
C ASN A 141 -8.64 18.64 3.86
N TYR A 142 -8.72 17.47 3.22
CA TYR A 142 -7.75 16.99 2.21
C TYR A 142 -7.51 18.01 1.09
N THR A 143 -8.58 18.62 0.58
CA THR A 143 -8.51 19.61 -0.51
C THR A 143 -7.69 20.83 -0.12
N SER A 144 -7.84 21.36 1.10
CA SER A 144 -7.05 22.50 1.57
C SER A 144 -5.59 22.16 1.80
N GLU A 145 -5.29 20.94 2.24
CA GLU A 145 -3.93 20.52 2.61
C GLU A 145 -3.06 20.07 1.42
N PHE A 146 -3.68 19.46 0.41
CA PHE A 146 -2.97 18.84 -0.72
C PHE A 146 -3.36 19.40 -2.10
N LYS A 147 -4.58 19.94 -2.29
CA LYS A 147 -5.03 20.43 -3.61
C LYS A 147 -4.64 21.89 -3.89
N LYS A 148 -4.47 22.72 -2.85
CA LYS A 148 -3.96 24.11 -3.01
C LYS A 148 -2.56 24.21 -3.66
N LYS A 149 -1.78 23.12 -3.70
CA LYS A 149 -0.46 23.07 -4.36
C LYS A 149 -0.51 22.81 -5.87
N ILE A 150 -1.66 22.47 -6.46
CA ILE A 150 -1.74 22.13 -7.91
C ILE A 150 -2.09 23.37 -8.76
N THR A 151 -2.78 24.35 -8.20
CA THR A 151 -3.22 25.58 -8.91
C THR A 151 -2.32 26.80 -8.68
N ALA A 152 -1.12 26.61 -8.12
CA ALA A 152 -0.18 27.70 -7.80
C ALA A 152 1.14 27.62 -8.59
N ASN A 153 1.10 27.09 -9.81
CA ASN A 153 2.18 27.18 -10.80
C ASN A 153 1.59 27.48 -12.18
#